data_AF-A0A225AP51-F1
#
_entry.id   AF-A0A225AP51-F1
#
_cell.length_a   1.000
_cell.length_b   1.000
_cell.length_c   1.000
_cell.angle_alpha   90.00
_cell.angle_beta   90.00
_cell.angle_gamma   90.00
#
_symmetry.space_group_name_H-M   'P 1'
#
loop_
_entity.id
_entity.type
_entity.pdbx_description
1 polymer ?
#
loop_
_entity_poly.entity_id
_entity_poly.type
_entity_poly.pdbx_seq_one_letter_code
_entity_poly.pdbx_strand_id
1 'polypeptide(L)'
;MAAIKRTLPSLRDALHVATSLWLFTADDMFSIMIPNVVCSLLIAVTGSPFGPAIAYTQLAARTHAVVAWVWINLLFFNVSNQLQDESIAEDRENKPWRPLASRRISQPQARVLYMALWPTVWVISSLTGGILPSISLQLLGFAYNELQMGEQWWFRNCINAGGYISFLLGAVQAALGTFRLQYSELALRWLLLVAGAVTTGIHAMDLYDQVGDAKRERKTIPLVWGDRWARRSIVTSVSLVSLNAARAIGAGSSASAGPSIVLAAVIAARLTERAPACVREDKTTFKIWCLWIISLYLVPVLDTLIVRTTTMQPPRR
;
A
#
# COMPACT_ATOMS: atom_id res chain seq x y z
N MET A 1 46.81 -15.80 -12.92
CA MET A 1 45.74 -15.06 -12.23
C MET A 1 45.27 -13.93 -13.14
N ALA A 2 44.18 -14.13 -13.89
CA ALA A 2 43.65 -13.10 -14.76
C ALA A 2 43.01 -11.99 -13.90
N ALA A 3 43.59 -10.81 -13.91
CA ALA A 3 43.04 -9.64 -13.25
C ALA A 3 41.68 -9.32 -13.90
N ILE A 4 40.59 -9.53 -13.15
CA ILE A 4 39.27 -9.03 -13.52
C ILE A 4 39.37 -7.50 -13.52
N LYS A 5 39.59 -6.90 -14.69
CA LYS A 5 39.41 -5.47 -14.88
C LYS A 5 37.94 -5.17 -14.64
N ARG A 6 37.59 -4.77 -13.41
CA ARG A 6 36.27 -4.19 -13.10
C ARG A 6 36.16 -2.86 -13.81
N THR A 7 35.70 -2.88 -15.05
CA THR A 7 35.24 -1.68 -15.74
C THR A 7 34.01 -1.17 -15.00
N LEU A 8 34.02 0.09 -14.60
CA LEU A 8 32.83 0.75 -14.06
C LEU A 8 31.67 0.60 -15.07
N PRO A 9 30.43 0.37 -14.60
CA PRO A 9 29.28 0.27 -15.48
C PRO A 9 29.13 1.57 -16.28
N SER A 10 28.79 1.46 -17.56
CA SER A 10 28.54 2.64 -18.38
C SER A 10 27.29 3.38 -17.90
N LEU A 11 27.14 4.67 -18.25
CA LEU A 11 25.91 5.43 -17.97
C LEU A 11 24.67 4.70 -18.52
N ARG A 12 24.81 4.06 -19.68
CA ARG A 12 23.75 3.27 -20.30
C ARG A 12 23.33 2.08 -19.42
N ASP A 13 24.30 1.38 -18.85
CA ASP A 13 24.03 0.25 -17.95
C ASP A 13 23.36 0.72 -16.66
N ALA A 14 23.84 1.84 -16.09
CA ALA A 14 23.25 2.43 -14.90
C ALA A 14 21.79 2.86 -15.13
N LEU A 15 21.51 3.52 -16.26
CA LEU A 15 20.15 3.91 -16.65
C LEU A 15 19.26 2.69 -16.91
N HIS A 16 19.80 1.62 -17.51
CA HIS A 16 19.06 0.39 -17.74
C HIS A 16 18.64 -0.27 -16.42
N VAL A 17 19.54 -0.34 -15.45
CA VAL A 17 19.25 -0.85 -14.10
C VAL A 17 18.22 0.03 -13.41
N ALA A 18 18.46 1.35 -13.34
CA ALA A 18 17.54 2.29 -12.68
C ALA A 18 16.12 2.21 -13.26
N THR A 19 16.01 2.16 -14.59
CA THR A 19 14.72 2.00 -15.27
C THR A 19 14.06 0.67 -14.93
N SER A 20 14.83 -0.42 -14.83
CA SER A 20 14.29 -1.74 -14.48
C SER A 20 13.79 -1.77 -13.03
N LEU A 21 14.51 -1.16 -12.09
CA LEU A 21 14.06 -1.01 -10.69
C LEU A 21 12.78 -0.17 -10.58
N TRP A 22 12.69 0.92 -11.33
CA TRP A 22 11.47 1.72 -11.44
C TRP A 22 10.29 0.89 -11.98
N LEU A 23 10.49 0.17 -13.08
CA LEU A 23 9.45 -0.64 -13.71
C LEU A 23 9.00 -1.82 -12.83
N PHE A 24 9.80 -2.31 -11.89
CA PHE A 24 9.29 -3.26 -10.88
C PHE A 24 8.19 -2.63 -10.02
N THR A 25 8.28 -1.33 -9.71
CA THR A 25 7.46 -0.65 -8.71
C THR A 25 6.40 0.30 -9.27
N ALA A 26 6.42 0.55 -10.59
CA ALA A 26 5.63 1.59 -11.24
C ALA A 26 4.10 1.50 -10.99
N ASP A 27 3.52 0.30 -11.00
CA ASP A 27 2.09 0.10 -10.73
C ASP A 27 1.70 0.53 -9.32
N ASP A 28 2.60 0.34 -8.36
CA ASP A 28 2.31 0.50 -6.94
C ASP A 28 2.69 1.88 -6.41
N MET A 29 3.03 2.81 -7.30
CA MET A 29 3.31 4.19 -6.95
C MET A 29 2.08 4.86 -6.34
N PHE A 30 0.90 4.63 -6.93
CA PHE A 30 -0.36 5.22 -6.48
C PHE A 30 -1.05 4.42 -5.37
N SER A 31 -0.86 3.11 -5.31
CA SER A 31 -1.50 2.25 -4.30
C SER A 31 -0.71 2.19 -2.99
N ILE A 32 0.63 2.26 -3.04
CA ILE A 32 1.50 2.07 -1.87
C ILE A 32 2.45 3.26 -1.68
N MET A 33 3.27 3.61 -2.65
CA MET A 33 4.39 4.55 -2.45
C MET A 33 3.93 5.93 -1.98
N ILE A 34 3.15 6.63 -2.83
CA ILE A 34 2.68 7.99 -2.55
C ILE A 34 1.79 8.02 -1.29
N PRO A 35 0.79 7.12 -1.14
CA PRO A 35 -0.03 7.07 0.07
C PRO A 35 0.78 7.00 1.36
N ASN A 36 1.72 6.05 1.46
CA ASN A 36 2.46 5.83 2.69
C ASN A 36 3.45 6.95 2.99
N VAL A 37 4.12 7.50 1.97
CA VAL A 37 4.99 8.67 2.15
C VAL A 37 4.19 9.87 2.64
N VAL A 38 3.10 10.24 1.96
CA VAL A 38 2.33 11.44 2.31
C VAL A 38 1.65 11.28 3.67
N CYS A 39 0.97 10.15 3.91
CA CYS A 39 0.22 9.96 5.14
C CYS A 39 1.13 9.84 6.36
N SER A 40 2.26 9.14 6.25
CA SER A 40 3.20 9.03 7.39
C SER A 40 3.81 10.37 7.79
N LEU A 41 4.12 11.23 6.82
CA LEU A 41 4.62 12.58 7.09
C LEU A 41 3.54 13.44 7.76
N LEU A 42 2.28 13.37 7.31
CA LEU A 42 1.16 14.09 7.95
C LEU A 42 0.87 13.58 9.36
N ILE A 43 0.92 12.27 9.58
CA ILE A 43 0.83 11.65 10.90
C ILE A 43 1.97 12.16 11.80
N ALA A 44 3.20 12.22 11.29
CA ALA A 44 4.35 12.68 12.07
C ALA A 44 4.25 14.17 12.48
N VAL A 45 3.82 15.05 11.57
CA VAL A 45 3.65 16.50 11.87
C VAL A 45 2.48 16.78 12.80
N THR A 46 1.43 15.96 12.76
CA THR A 46 0.27 16.15 13.66
C THR A 46 0.44 15.42 14.98
N GLY A 47 1.27 14.38 15.02
CA GLY A 47 1.45 13.47 16.15
C GLY A 47 0.35 12.41 16.27
N SER A 48 -0.77 12.58 15.59
CA SER A 48 -1.93 11.69 15.74
C SER A 48 -1.83 10.48 14.79
N PRO A 49 -2.01 9.24 15.27
CA PRO A 49 -2.44 8.85 16.62
C PRO A 49 -1.32 8.35 17.57
N PHE A 50 -0.04 8.50 17.19
CA PHE A 50 1.09 7.76 17.78
C PHE A 50 1.96 8.53 18.78
N GLY A 51 1.75 9.82 19.01
CA GLY A 51 2.53 10.57 20.00
C GLY A 51 2.66 12.07 19.71
N PRO A 52 3.75 12.72 20.16
CA PRO A 52 3.95 14.13 19.92
C PRO A 52 4.26 14.42 18.45
N ALA A 53 3.77 15.57 17.98
CA ALA A 53 4.12 16.12 16.69
C ALA A 53 5.63 16.43 16.60
N ILE A 54 6.23 16.18 15.44
CA ILE A 54 7.62 16.59 15.15
C ILE A 54 7.66 17.97 14.47
N ALA A 55 8.79 18.66 14.60
CA ALA A 55 9.00 19.95 13.93
C ALA A 55 9.14 19.78 12.40
N TYR A 56 8.74 20.80 11.63
CA TYR A 56 8.86 20.78 10.16
C TYR A 56 10.31 20.60 9.67
N THR A 57 11.30 21.09 10.41
CA THR A 57 12.73 20.90 10.11
C THR A 57 13.14 19.44 10.24
N GLN A 58 12.66 18.75 11.29
CA GLN A 58 12.87 17.32 11.49
C GLN A 58 12.16 16.52 10.39
N LEU A 59 10.94 16.91 10.01
CA LEU A 59 10.19 16.29 8.92
C LEU A 59 10.95 16.33 7.58
N ALA A 60 11.45 17.52 7.21
CA ALA A 60 12.24 17.69 5.99
C ALA A 60 13.49 16.80 6.02
N ALA A 61 14.18 16.75 7.17
CA ALA A 61 15.33 15.88 7.37
C ALA A 61 14.99 14.37 7.34
N ARG A 62 13.73 13.97 7.55
CA ARG A 62 13.31 12.55 7.53
C ARG A 62 12.63 12.11 6.25
N THR A 63 12.23 13.04 5.38
CA THR A 63 11.49 12.72 4.15
C THR A 63 12.22 11.72 3.25
N HIS A 64 13.54 11.88 3.08
CA HIS A 64 14.35 10.94 2.30
C HIS A 64 14.38 9.52 2.92
N ALA A 65 14.38 9.42 4.26
CA ALA A 65 14.36 8.15 4.98
C ALA A 65 13.03 7.43 4.76
N VAL A 66 11.90 8.15 4.80
CA VAL A 66 10.58 7.59 4.50
C VAL A 66 10.51 7.07 3.06
N VAL A 67 10.96 7.88 2.09
CA VAL A 67 10.99 7.48 0.67
C VAL A 67 11.86 6.25 0.47
N ALA A 68 13.07 6.23 1.03
CA ALA A 68 13.98 5.08 0.93
C ALA A 68 13.38 3.82 1.56
N TRP A 69 12.78 3.95 2.75
CA TRP A 69 12.17 2.83 3.46
C TRP A 69 10.98 2.23 2.70
N VAL A 70 10.03 3.06 2.25
CA VAL A 70 8.85 2.58 1.52
C VAL A 70 9.27 1.96 0.19
N TRP A 71 10.16 2.63 -0.55
CA TRP A 71 10.56 2.16 -1.87
C TRP A 71 11.35 0.85 -1.83
N ILE A 72 12.28 0.67 -0.89
CA ILE A 72 13.07 -0.58 -0.83
C ILE A 72 12.20 -1.78 -0.46
N ASN A 73 11.27 -1.61 0.49
CA ASN A 73 10.33 -2.67 0.87
C ASN A 73 9.36 -2.99 -0.28
N LEU A 74 8.90 -1.98 -1.01
CA LEU A 74 8.06 -2.16 -2.19
C LEU A 74 8.81 -2.87 -3.33
N LEU A 75 10.07 -2.49 -3.58
CA LEU A 75 10.91 -3.13 -4.57
C LEU A 75 11.15 -4.61 -4.24
N PHE A 76 11.43 -4.93 -2.97
CA PHE A 76 11.56 -6.31 -2.51
C PHE A 76 10.31 -7.14 -2.82
N PHE A 77 9.14 -6.64 -2.42
CA PHE A 77 7.87 -7.34 -2.64
C PHE A 77 7.58 -7.52 -4.12
N ASN A 78 7.78 -6.48 -4.93
CA ASN A 78 7.47 -6.53 -6.36
C ASN A 78 8.42 -7.43 -7.15
N VAL A 79 9.70 -7.50 -6.78
CA VAL A 79 10.64 -8.45 -7.38
C VAL A 79 10.21 -9.88 -7.04
N SER A 80 9.88 -10.18 -5.78
CA SER A 80 9.38 -11.50 -5.35
C SER A 80 8.12 -11.90 -6.14
N ASN A 81 7.12 -11.01 -6.19
CA ASN A 81 5.83 -11.28 -6.83
C ASN A 81 5.93 -11.53 -8.34
N GLN A 82 6.95 -10.98 -9.01
CA GLN A 82 7.16 -11.12 -10.45
C GLN A 82 8.08 -12.29 -10.82
N LEU A 83 8.67 -13.00 -9.85
CA LEU A 83 9.80 -13.91 -10.08
C LEU A 83 9.39 -15.30 -10.60
N GLN A 84 8.18 -15.77 -10.27
CA GLN A 84 7.66 -17.10 -10.64
C GLN A 84 7.34 -17.18 -12.14
N ASP A 85 7.46 -18.37 -12.74
CA ASP A 85 7.23 -18.56 -14.19
C ASP A 85 5.78 -18.22 -14.56
N GLU A 86 4.84 -18.58 -13.70
CA GLU A 86 3.41 -18.27 -13.82
C GLU A 86 3.17 -16.76 -13.74
N SER A 87 3.86 -16.05 -12.83
CA SER A 87 3.79 -14.59 -12.74
C SER A 87 4.37 -13.92 -13.99
N ILE A 88 5.47 -14.42 -14.55
CA ILE A 88 6.05 -13.89 -15.78
C ILE A 88 5.11 -14.11 -16.97
N ALA A 89 4.46 -15.28 -17.05
CA ALA A 89 3.48 -15.58 -18.09
C ALA A 89 2.25 -14.67 -17.99
N GLU A 90 1.71 -14.48 -16.78
CA GLU A 90 0.61 -13.55 -16.48
C GLU A 90 0.98 -12.10 -16.89
N ASP A 91 2.16 -11.64 -16.47
CA ASP A 91 2.60 -10.27 -16.75
C ASP A 91 2.89 -10.03 -18.23
N ARG A 92 3.26 -11.04 -19.03
CA ARG A 92 3.41 -10.87 -20.49
C ARG A 92 2.11 -10.47 -21.16
N GLU A 93 0.97 -10.90 -20.63
CA GLU A 93 -0.32 -10.57 -21.18
C GLU A 93 -0.87 -9.27 -20.57
N ASN A 94 -0.85 -9.15 -19.24
CA ASN A 94 -1.50 -8.06 -18.53
C ASN A 94 -0.62 -6.79 -18.44
N LYS A 95 0.69 -6.98 -18.31
CA LYS A 95 1.67 -5.94 -17.94
C LYS A 95 3.00 -6.13 -18.69
N PRO A 96 2.98 -6.18 -20.04
CA PRO A 96 4.13 -6.59 -20.86
C PRO A 96 5.37 -5.69 -20.68
N TRP A 97 5.20 -4.50 -20.14
CA TRP A 97 6.25 -3.53 -19.84
C TRP A 97 7.07 -3.86 -18.57
N ARG A 98 6.61 -4.78 -17.71
CA ARG A 98 7.32 -5.17 -16.48
C ARG A 98 8.69 -5.80 -16.80
N PRO A 99 9.71 -5.67 -15.93
CA PRO A 99 11.08 -6.03 -16.28
C PRO A 99 11.30 -7.46 -16.77
N LEU A 100 10.67 -8.45 -16.11
CA LEU A 100 10.80 -9.87 -16.49
C LEU A 100 9.95 -10.22 -17.72
N ALA A 101 8.73 -9.68 -17.81
CA ALA A 101 7.86 -9.87 -18.96
C ALA A 101 8.45 -9.28 -20.25
N SER A 102 8.99 -8.06 -20.17
CA SER A 102 9.67 -7.35 -21.27
C SER A 102 11.10 -7.82 -21.55
N ARG A 103 11.60 -8.80 -20.78
CA ARG A 103 12.97 -9.34 -20.90
C ARG A 103 14.08 -8.30 -20.74
N ARG A 104 13.82 -7.21 -20.01
CA ARG A 104 14.84 -6.21 -19.65
C ARG A 104 15.88 -6.76 -18.69
N ILE A 105 15.47 -7.71 -17.85
CA ILE A 105 16.32 -8.47 -16.94
C ILE A 105 15.95 -9.95 -17.08
N SER A 106 16.93 -10.85 -17.02
CA SER A 106 16.65 -12.29 -17.02
C SER A 106 16.17 -12.76 -15.64
N GLN A 107 15.43 -13.86 -15.57
CA GLN A 107 14.97 -14.41 -14.30
C GLN A 107 16.13 -14.77 -13.35
N PRO A 108 17.27 -15.37 -13.80
CA PRO A 108 18.44 -15.54 -12.94
C PRO A 108 19.00 -14.23 -12.39
N GLN A 109 19.06 -13.17 -13.21
CA GLN A 109 19.51 -11.85 -12.74
C GLN A 109 18.54 -11.25 -11.71
N ALA A 110 17.23 -11.41 -11.90
CA ALA A 110 16.23 -10.99 -10.94
C ALA A 110 16.30 -11.79 -9.62
N ARG A 111 16.66 -13.09 -9.66
CA ARG A 111 16.94 -13.88 -8.45
C ARG A 111 18.13 -13.32 -7.67
N VAL A 112 19.22 -12.95 -8.37
CA VAL A 112 20.37 -12.29 -7.73
C VAL A 112 19.98 -10.96 -7.11
N LEU A 113 19.19 -10.14 -7.82
CA LEU A 113 18.64 -8.90 -7.29
C LEU A 113 17.80 -9.16 -6.03
N TYR A 114 16.90 -10.15 -6.06
CA TYR A 114 16.07 -10.53 -4.92
C TYR A 114 16.91 -10.92 -3.70
N MET A 115 17.93 -11.77 -3.89
CA MET A 115 18.87 -12.15 -2.83
C MET A 115 19.63 -10.95 -2.25
N ALA A 116 20.02 -9.98 -3.08
CA ALA A 116 20.69 -8.76 -2.63
C ALA A 116 19.74 -7.81 -1.88
N LEU A 117 18.45 -7.82 -2.21
CA LEU A 117 17.45 -6.97 -1.54
C LEU A 117 17.18 -7.39 -0.10
N TRP A 118 17.28 -8.68 0.26
CA TRP A 118 17.13 -9.16 1.64
C TRP A 118 17.97 -8.36 2.66
N PRO A 119 19.32 -8.39 2.59
CA PRO A 119 20.14 -7.63 3.53
C PRO A 119 19.99 -6.11 3.34
N THR A 120 19.69 -5.64 2.13
CA THR A 120 19.55 -4.21 1.84
C THR A 120 18.31 -3.62 2.53
N VAL A 121 17.18 -4.31 2.48
CA VAL A 121 15.95 -3.93 3.20
C VAL A 121 16.22 -3.87 4.69
N TRP A 122 16.93 -4.85 5.25
CA TRP A 122 17.24 -4.87 6.69
C TRP A 122 18.15 -3.73 7.11
N VAL A 123 19.20 -3.45 6.33
CA VAL A 123 20.12 -2.33 6.59
C VAL A 123 19.38 -1.00 6.53
N ILE A 124 18.64 -0.73 5.45
CA ILE A 124 17.90 0.53 5.32
C ILE A 124 16.87 0.69 6.44
N SER A 125 16.14 -0.38 6.78
CA SER A 125 15.14 -0.35 7.85
C SER A 125 15.76 -0.25 9.26
N SER A 126 17.00 -0.71 9.43
CA SER A 126 17.75 -0.50 10.68
C SER A 126 18.30 0.91 10.80
N LEU A 127 18.57 1.59 9.68
CA LEU A 127 19.07 2.97 9.67
C LEU A 127 17.94 4.01 9.76
N THR A 128 16.78 3.69 9.19
CA THR A 128 15.66 4.64 9.09
C THR A 128 14.58 4.43 10.16
N GLY A 129 14.43 3.20 10.69
CA GLY A 129 13.27 2.77 11.46
C GLY A 129 12.45 1.74 10.69
N GLY A 130 11.48 1.08 11.33
CA GLY A 130 10.57 0.18 10.60
C GLY A 130 11.07 -1.24 10.37
N ILE A 131 12.14 -1.70 11.04
CA ILE A 131 12.68 -3.06 10.83
C ILE A 131 11.66 -4.17 11.10
N LEU A 132 10.83 -4.05 12.15
CA LEU A 132 9.79 -5.04 12.44
C LEU A 132 8.71 -5.06 11.35
N PRO A 133 8.11 -3.92 10.94
CA PRO A 133 7.25 -3.88 9.76
C PRO A 133 7.88 -4.45 8.49
N SER A 134 9.17 -4.22 8.24
CA SER A 134 9.88 -4.82 7.10
C SER A 134 9.99 -6.34 7.18
N ILE A 135 10.24 -6.90 8.37
CA ILE A 135 10.23 -8.35 8.58
C ILE A 135 8.82 -8.88 8.36
N SER A 136 7.79 -8.20 8.89
CA SER A 136 6.39 -8.56 8.64
C SER A 136 6.05 -8.57 7.15
N LEU A 137 6.48 -7.57 6.38
CA LEU A 137 6.29 -7.53 4.92
C LEU A 137 6.96 -8.71 4.20
N GLN A 138 8.17 -9.10 4.63
CA GLN A 138 8.87 -10.26 4.05
C GLN A 138 8.14 -11.57 4.36
N LEU A 139 7.67 -11.76 5.61
CA LEU A 139 6.90 -12.94 5.99
C LEU A 139 5.55 -13.02 5.28
N LEU A 140 4.87 -11.88 5.13
CA LEU A 140 3.61 -11.78 4.40
C LEU A 140 3.81 -12.03 2.91
N GLY A 141 4.87 -11.50 2.31
CA GLY A 141 5.25 -11.78 0.93
C GLY A 141 5.56 -13.26 0.71
N PHE A 142 6.29 -13.87 1.64
CA PHE A 142 6.57 -15.30 1.64
C PHE A 142 5.29 -16.15 1.70
N ALA A 143 4.37 -15.80 2.60
CA ALA A 143 3.07 -16.47 2.69
C ALA A 143 2.25 -16.29 1.40
N TYR A 144 2.27 -15.09 0.82
CA TYR A 144 1.51 -14.76 -0.38
C TYR A 144 1.99 -15.56 -1.61
N ASN A 145 3.29 -15.57 -1.87
CA ASN A 145 3.88 -16.13 -3.09
C ASN A 145 4.30 -17.60 -2.92
N GLU A 146 5.14 -17.90 -1.93
CA GLU A 146 5.77 -19.22 -1.76
C GLU A 146 4.83 -20.24 -1.11
N LEU A 147 3.98 -19.81 -0.17
CA LEU A 147 2.91 -20.67 0.39
C LEU A 147 1.60 -20.60 -0.40
N GLN A 148 1.59 -19.87 -1.53
CA GLN A 148 0.44 -19.71 -2.42
C GLN A 148 -0.85 -19.22 -1.72
N MET A 149 -0.72 -18.57 -0.54
CA MET A 149 -1.88 -18.06 0.19
C MET A 149 -2.54 -16.88 -0.53
N GLY A 150 -1.85 -16.25 -1.49
CA GLY A 150 -2.41 -15.22 -2.37
C GLY A 150 -3.43 -15.75 -3.39
N GLU A 151 -3.55 -17.07 -3.56
CA GLU A 151 -4.50 -17.69 -4.49
C GLU A 151 -5.91 -17.84 -3.90
N GLN A 152 -6.04 -17.85 -2.58
CA GLN A 152 -7.34 -17.93 -1.89
C GLN A 152 -7.79 -16.56 -1.41
N TRP A 153 -9.01 -16.13 -1.75
CA TRP A 153 -9.47 -14.77 -1.44
C TRP A 153 -9.36 -14.36 0.03
N TRP A 154 -9.65 -15.26 0.98
CA TRP A 154 -9.66 -14.88 2.40
C TRP A 154 -8.24 -14.64 2.93
N PHE A 155 -7.29 -15.50 2.59
CA PHE A 155 -5.89 -15.30 2.98
C PHE A 155 -5.28 -14.12 2.24
N ARG A 156 -5.53 -14.00 0.93
CA ARG A 156 -5.11 -12.85 0.09
C ARG A 156 -5.53 -11.52 0.72
N ASN A 157 -6.80 -11.38 1.11
CA ASN A 157 -7.30 -10.14 1.68
C ASN A 157 -6.68 -9.83 3.05
N CYS A 158 -6.55 -10.82 3.93
CA CYS A 158 -5.90 -10.66 5.23
C CYS A 158 -4.40 -10.33 5.11
N ILE A 159 -3.70 -10.99 4.19
CA ILE A 159 -2.28 -10.74 3.93
C ILE A 159 -2.09 -9.31 3.38
N ASN A 160 -2.94 -8.90 2.43
CA ASN A 160 -2.92 -7.53 1.91
C ASN A 160 -3.21 -6.50 3.00
N ALA A 161 -4.16 -6.74 3.90
CA ALA A 161 -4.42 -5.87 5.05
C ALA A 161 -3.18 -5.76 5.96
N GLY A 162 -2.55 -6.89 6.28
CA GLY A 162 -1.27 -6.90 7.01
C GLY A 162 -0.17 -6.12 6.29
N GLY A 163 -0.10 -6.23 4.96
CA GLY A 163 0.84 -5.51 4.12
C GLY A 163 0.63 -4.00 4.17
N TYR A 164 -0.61 -3.54 3.97
CA TYR A 164 -0.98 -2.12 4.05
C TYR A 164 -0.65 -1.52 5.42
N ILE A 165 -0.98 -2.23 6.51
CA ILE A 165 -0.64 -1.81 7.87
C ILE A 165 0.87 -1.77 8.08
N SER A 166 1.60 -2.78 7.61
CA SER A 166 3.06 -2.84 7.79
C SER A 166 3.76 -1.72 7.02
N PHE A 167 3.34 -1.43 5.78
CA PHE A 167 3.84 -0.27 5.03
C PHE A 167 3.56 1.04 5.76
N LEU A 168 2.35 1.22 6.29
CA LEU A 168 1.97 2.44 7.00
C LEU A 168 2.77 2.62 8.29
N LEU A 169 2.84 1.59 9.13
CA LEU A 169 3.56 1.64 10.41
C LEU A 169 5.07 1.84 10.22
N GLY A 170 5.68 1.16 9.24
CA GLY A 170 7.10 1.33 8.95
C GLY A 170 7.41 2.72 8.37
N ALA A 171 6.56 3.25 7.50
CA ALA A 171 6.68 4.62 7.01
C ALA A 171 6.56 5.64 8.15
N VAL A 172 5.61 5.46 9.08
CA VAL A 172 5.47 6.30 10.28
C VAL A 172 6.70 6.20 11.19
N GLN A 173 7.23 5.00 11.41
CA GLN A 173 8.48 4.80 12.16
C GLN A 173 9.67 5.53 11.52
N ALA A 174 9.79 5.46 10.19
CA ALA A 174 10.82 6.19 9.44
C ALA A 174 10.64 7.71 9.52
N ALA A 175 9.38 8.19 9.47
CA ALA A 175 9.06 9.62 9.56
C ALA A 175 9.39 10.19 10.94
N LEU A 176 9.08 9.43 12.00
CA LEU A 176 9.37 9.80 13.39
C LEU A 176 10.82 9.51 13.81
N GLY A 177 11.56 8.71 13.03
CA GLY A 177 12.90 8.25 13.38
C GLY A 177 12.93 7.39 14.64
N THR A 178 11.93 6.53 14.83
CA THR A 178 11.78 5.65 16.01
C THR A 178 11.56 4.20 15.59
N PHE A 179 12.00 3.26 16.43
CA PHE A 179 11.70 1.83 16.28
C PHE A 179 10.47 1.39 17.06
N ARG A 180 9.92 2.27 17.90
CA ARG A 180 8.79 1.97 18.79
C ARG A 180 7.76 3.08 18.69
N LEU A 181 6.55 2.70 18.29
CA LEU A 181 5.38 3.57 18.32
C LEU A 181 4.64 3.38 19.64
N GLN A 182 4.01 4.44 20.13
CA GLN A 182 3.12 4.35 21.27
C GLN A 182 1.71 4.06 20.77
N TYR A 183 1.17 2.90 21.14
CA TYR A 183 -0.17 2.49 20.72
C TYR A 183 -1.20 2.97 21.74
N SER A 184 -1.71 4.18 21.51
CA SER A 184 -2.89 4.70 22.22
C SER A 184 -4.14 3.90 21.85
N GLU A 185 -5.21 4.04 22.64
CA GLU A 185 -6.52 3.46 22.29
C GLU A 185 -7.01 3.95 20.92
N LEU A 186 -6.81 5.25 20.62
CA LEU A 186 -7.09 5.84 19.31
C LEU A 186 -6.29 5.12 18.20
N ALA A 187 -5.00 4.91 18.39
CA ALA A 187 -4.15 4.24 17.41
C ALA A 187 -4.62 2.81 17.15
N LEU A 188 -4.96 2.05 18.19
CA LEU A 188 -5.45 0.67 18.06
C LEU A 188 -6.79 0.62 17.32
N ARG A 189 -7.76 1.45 17.71
CA ARG A 189 -9.06 1.53 17.03
C ARG A 189 -8.93 1.93 15.56
N TRP A 190 -8.04 2.88 15.27
CA TRP A 190 -7.76 3.31 13.90
C TRP A 190 -7.08 2.21 13.07
N LEU A 191 -6.10 1.51 13.63
CA LEU A 191 -5.46 0.38 12.94
C LEU A 191 -6.46 -0.75 12.66
N LEU A 192 -7.37 -1.05 13.59
CA LEU A 192 -8.44 -2.03 13.38
C LEU A 192 -9.43 -1.60 12.29
N LEU A 193 -9.79 -0.30 12.26
CA LEU A 193 -10.62 0.25 11.20
C LEU A 193 -9.96 0.09 9.83
N VAL A 194 -8.67 0.46 9.70
CA VAL A 194 -7.89 0.31 8.48
C VAL A 194 -7.76 -1.16 8.08
N ALA A 195 -7.44 -2.04 9.02
CA ALA A 195 -7.32 -3.49 8.79
C ALA A 195 -8.63 -4.06 8.23
N GLY A 196 -9.75 -3.75 8.87
CA GLY A 196 -11.07 -4.18 8.44
C GLY A 196 -11.45 -3.62 7.07
N ALA A 197 -11.15 -2.33 6.82
CA ALA A 197 -11.40 -1.68 5.55
C ALA A 197 -10.66 -2.35 4.39
N VAL A 198 -9.36 -2.62 4.55
CA VAL A 198 -8.58 -3.32 3.52
C VAL A 198 -9.06 -4.76 3.37
N THR A 199 -9.24 -5.50 4.47
CA THR A 199 -9.65 -6.92 4.42
C THR A 199 -10.99 -7.11 3.71
N THR A 200 -11.93 -6.19 3.88
CA THR A 200 -13.28 -6.29 3.31
C THR A 200 -13.46 -5.55 1.98
N GLY A 201 -12.46 -4.82 1.50
CA GLY A 201 -12.58 -3.98 0.30
C GLY A 201 -11.48 -4.13 -0.74
N ILE A 202 -10.34 -4.75 -0.40
CA ILE A 202 -9.15 -4.82 -1.28
C ILE A 202 -9.41 -5.55 -2.59
N HIS A 203 -10.38 -6.48 -2.61
CA HIS A 203 -10.79 -7.19 -3.82
C HIS A 203 -11.44 -6.29 -4.89
N ALA A 204 -11.53 -4.97 -4.66
CA ALA A 204 -11.71 -3.98 -5.72
C ALA A 204 -10.63 -4.06 -6.81
N MET A 205 -9.39 -4.49 -6.46
CA MET A 205 -8.34 -4.73 -7.44
C MET A 205 -8.63 -5.93 -8.35
N ASP A 206 -9.30 -6.94 -7.81
CA ASP A 206 -9.57 -8.20 -8.52
C ASP A 206 -10.63 -8.01 -9.62
N LEU A 207 -11.43 -6.93 -9.58
CA LEU A 207 -12.49 -6.66 -10.56
C LEU A 207 -11.95 -6.56 -11.99
N TYR A 208 -10.79 -5.91 -12.19
CA TYR A 208 -10.18 -5.75 -13.50
C TYR A 208 -9.17 -6.85 -13.86
N ASP A 209 -8.80 -7.70 -12.89
CA ASP A 209 -7.77 -8.74 -13.04
C ASP A 209 -8.37 -10.17 -13.18
N GLN A 210 -9.70 -10.29 -13.31
CA GLN A 210 -10.40 -11.59 -13.40
C GLN A 210 -9.84 -12.56 -14.46
N VAL A 211 -9.45 -12.06 -15.64
CA VAL A 211 -8.90 -12.89 -16.71
C VAL A 211 -7.53 -13.47 -16.32
N GLY A 212 -6.68 -12.65 -15.70
CA GLY A 212 -5.37 -13.10 -15.21
C GLY A 212 -5.51 -14.06 -14.04
N ASP A 213 -6.41 -13.74 -13.10
CA ASP A 213 -6.72 -14.61 -11.96
C ASP A 213 -7.25 -15.98 -12.41
N ALA A 214 -8.14 -16.01 -13.41
CA ALA A 214 -8.70 -17.26 -13.94
C ALA A 214 -7.63 -18.14 -14.61
N LYS A 215 -6.68 -17.53 -15.35
CA LYS A 215 -5.56 -18.27 -15.96
C LYS A 215 -4.60 -18.88 -14.93
N ARG A 216 -4.52 -18.27 -13.75
CA ARG A 216 -3.74 -18.78 -12.61
C ARG A 216 -4.56 -19.65 -11.65
N GLU A 217 -5.79 -19.99 -12.02
CA GLU A 217 -6.71 -20.77 -11.21
C GLU A 217 -6.92 -20.17 -9.79
N ARG A 218 -6.73 -18.85 -9.65
CA ARG A 218 -6.93 -18.15 -8.38
C ARG A 218 -8.41 -18.14 -8.02
N LYS A 219 -8.69 -18.28 -6.74
CA LYS A 219 -10.03 -18.22 -6.16
C LYS A 219 -10.29 -16.82 -5.57
N THR A 220 -10.26 -15.79 -6.41
CA THR A 220 -10.59 -14.41 -6.02
C THR A 220 -12.10 -14.18 -5.90
N ILE A 221 -12.53 -13.16 -5.14
CA ILE A 221 -13.96 -12.95 -4.86
C ILE A 221 -14.81 -12.81 -6.14
N PRO A 222 -14.40 -12.05 -7.18
CA PRO A 222 -15.16 -11.99 -8.42
C PRO A 222 -15.35 -13.34 -9.12
N LEU A 223 -14.37 -14.24 -9.02
CA LEU A 223 -14.44 -15.58 -9.62
C LEU A 223 -15.25 -16.57 -8.78
N VAL A 224 -15.17 -16.49 -7.45
CA VAL A 224 -15.84 -17.44 -6.53
C VAL A 224 -17.29 -17.03 -6.24
N TRP A 225 -17.54 -15.75 -5.95
CA TRP A 225 -18.88 -15.25 -5.61
C TRP A 225 -19.63 -14.71 -6.83
N GLY A 226 -18.92 -14.50 -7.93
CA GLY A 226 -19.43 -13.82 -9.13
C GLY A 226 -19.27 -12.30 -9.05
N ASP A 227 -19.03 -11.68 -10.20
CA ASP A 227 -18.76 -10.24 -10.37
C ASP A 227 -19.83 -9.36 -9.67
N ARG A 228 -21.12 -9.69 -9.81
CA ARG A 228 -22.21 -8.93 -9.19
C ARG A 228 -22.11 -8.89 -7.66
N TRP A 229 -21.80 -10.02 -7.03
CA TRP A 229 -21.69 -10.10 -5.57
C TRP A 229 -20.38 -9.49 -5.07
N ALA A 230 -19.29 -9.62 -5.82
CA ALA A 230 -18.04 -8.92 -5.54
C ALA A 230 -18.21 -7.40 -5.52
N ARG A 231 -18.91 -6.82 -6.51
CA ARG A 231 -19.21 -5.39 -6.54
C ARG A 231 -20.07 -4.96 -5.35
N ARG A 232 -21.13 -5.72 -5.05
CA ARG A 232 -22.00 -5.44 -3.89
C ARG A 232 -21.24 -5.49 -2.57
N SER A 233 -20.33 -6.45 -2.39
CA SER A 233 -19.54 -6.54 -1.15
C SER A 233 -18.58 -5.36 -1.00
N ILE A 234 -17.98 -4.86 -2.09
CA ILE A 234 -17.17 -3.64 -2.06
C ILE A 234 -18.02 -2.44 -1.64
N VAL A 235 -19.19 -2.24 -2.27
CA VAL A 235 -20.10 -1.13 -1.94
C VAL A 235 -20.50 -1.17 -0.47
N THR A 236 -20.87 -2.35 0.03
CA THR A 236 -21.23 -2.55 1.45
C THR A 236 -20.04 -2.23 2.36
N SER A 237 -18.84 -2.73 2.05
CA SER A 237 -17.63 -2.47 2.83
C SER A 237 -17.32 -0.97 2.91
N VAL A 238 -17.18 -0.29 1.76
CA VAL A 238 -16.79 1.12 1.75
C VAL A 238 -17.83 2.00 2.43
N SER A 239 -19.12 1.68 2.28
CA SER A 239 -20.21 2.44 2.91
C SER A 239 -20.21 2.26 4.43
N LEU A 240 -20.17 1.01 4.91
CA LEU A 240 -20.18 0.73 6.35
C LEU A 240 -18.96 1.31 7.05
N VAL A 241 -17.78 1.14 6.47
CA VAL A 241 -16.53 1.67 7.03
C VAL A 241 -16.57 3.20 7.07
N SER A 242 -16.97 3.87 6.00
CA SER A 242 -16.94 5.34 5.94
C SER A 242 -17.95 6.00 6.88
N LEU A 243 -19.18 5.45 6.94
CA LEU A 243 -20.22 5.97 7.82
C LEU A 243 -19.88 5.80 9.31
N ASN A 244 -19.06 4.80 9.63
CA ASN A 244 -18.64 4.51 11.00
C ASN A 244 -17.22 4.97 11.34
N ALA A 245 -16.43 5.48 10.40
CA ALA A 245 -15.01 5.74 10.58
C ALA A 245 -14.72 6.68 11.77
N ALA A 246 -15.36 7.85 11.81
CA ALA A 246 -15.20 8.82 12.90
C ALA A 246 -15.64 8.23 14.26
N ARG A 247 -16.78 7.55 14.30
CA ARG A 247 -17.30 6.91 15.51
C ARG A 247 -16.39 5.78 16.01
N ALA A 248 -15.90 4.95 15.10
CA ALA A 248 -15.08 3.78 15.39
C ALA A 248 -13.77 4.17 16.09
N ILE A 249 -13.18 5.30 15.71
CA ILE A 249 -11.96 5.81 16.35
C ILE A 249 -12.23 6.72 17.56
N GLY A 250 -13.49 7.06 17.83
CA GLY A 250 -13.85 8.01 18.89
C GLY A 250 -13.48 9.46 18.57
N ALA A 251 -13.56 9.86 17.29
CA ALA A 251 -13.23 11.21 16.82
C ALA A 251 -14.12 12.27 17.48
N GLY A 252 -13.55 13.44 17.78
CA GLY A 252 -14.28 14.59 18.33
C GLY A 252 -15.28 15.21 17.35
N SER A 253 -15.03 15.07 16.04
CA SER A 253 -15.93 15.53 14.98
C SER A 253 -16.16 14.48 13.91
N SER A 254 -17.43 14.25 13.56
CA SER A 254 -17.81 13.38 12.43
C SER A 254 -17.32 13.91 11.08
N ALA A 255 -16.99 15.21 10.98
CA ALA A 255 -16.47 15.81 9.76
C ALA A 255 -15.09 15.25 9.36
N SER A 256 -14.33 14.66 10.30
CA SER A 256 -13.06 13.98 10.02
C SER A 256 -13.21 12.80 9.04
N ALA A 257 -14.38 12.16 8.99
CA ALA A 257 -14.68 11.09 8.04
C ALA A 257 -15.25 11.59 6.69
N GLY A 258 -15.49 12.90 6.53
CA GLY A 258 -16.12 13.49 5.35
C GLY A 258 -15.51 13.05 4.01
N PRO A 259 -14.18 13.13 3.82
CA PRO A 259 -13.54 12.67 2.59
C PRO A 259 -13.77 11.19 2.28
N SER A 260 -13.77 10.33 3.31
CA SER A 260 -14.04 8.89 3.14
C SER A 260 -15.48 8.62 2.70
N ILE A 261 -16.45 9.37 3.24
CA ILE A 261 -17.87 9.27 2.88
C ILE A 261 -18.09 9.67 1.42
N VAL A 262 -17.47 10.78 0.98
CA VAL A 262 -17.58 11.26 -0.41
C VAL A 262 -16.99 10.22 -1.37
N LEU A 263 -15.80 9.70 -1.08
CA LEU A 263 -15.15 8.71 -1.94
C LEU A 263 -15.92 7.37 -1.96
N ALA A 264 -16.49 6.95 -0.83
CA ALA A 264 -17.34 5.77 -0.77
C ALA A 264 -18.62 5.94 -1.62
N ALA A 265 -19.26 7.12 -1.58
CA ALA A 265 -20.41 7.42 -2.43
C ALA A 265 -20.05 7.37 -3.93
N VAL A 266 -18.88 7.92 -4.31
CA VAL A 266 -18.38 7.83 -5.69
C VAL A 266 -18.13 6.37 -6.10
N ILE A 267 -17.50 5.56 -5.25
CA ILE A 267 -17.28 4.13 -5.52
C ILE A 267 -18.63 3.41 -5.65
N ALA A 268 -19.58 3.67 -4.75
CA ALA A 268 -20.91 3.07 -4.77
C ALA A 268 -21.65 3.37 -6.07
N ALA A 269 -21.70 4.65 -6.49
CA ALA A 269 -22.33 5.04 -7.76
C ALA A 269 -21.65 4.34 -8.95
N ARG A 270 -20.32 4.30 -8.99
CA ARG A 270 -19.57 3.64 -10.07
C ARG A 270 -19.86 2.14 -10.18
N LEU A 271 -20.06 1.45 -9.04
CA LEU A 271 -20.29 0.01 -8.99
C LEU A 271 -21.76 -0.39 -9.12
N THR A 272 -22.71 0.56 -9.01
CA THR A 272 -24.16 0.30 -9.08
C THR A 272 -24.84 0.83 -10.33
N GLU A 273 -24.40 1.97 -10.88
CA GLU A 273 -25.10 2.68 -11.96
C GLU A 273 -24.58 2.35 -13.37
N ARG A 274 -23.48 1.59 -13.51
CA ARG A 274 -22.82 1.37 -14.82
C ARG A 274 -23.09 0.00 -15.43
N ALA A 275 -23.38 0.02 -16.74
CA ALA A 275 -23.48 -1.12 -17.65
C ALA A 275 -22.08 -1.79 -17.87
N PRO A 276 -21.98 -2.95 -18.57
CA PRO A 276 -21.12 -4.07 -18.21
C PRO A 276 -19.65 -3.72 -17.94
N ALA A 277 -19.09 -4.44 -16.96
CA ALA A 277 -17.71 -4.36 -16.48
C ALA A 277 -16.69 -4.07 -17.60
N CYS A 278 -16.17 -2.85 -17.62
CA CYS A 278 -15.04 -2.47 -18.46
C CYS A 278 -13.77 -2.45 -17.61
N VAL A 279 -12.73 -3.18 -18.04
CA VAL A 279 -11.41 -3.24 -17.37
C VAL A 279 -10.86 -1.85 -17.05
N ARG A 280 -11.02 -0.89 -17.96
CA ARG A 280 -10.57 0.50 -17.74
C ARG A 280 -11.32 1.17 -16.60
N GLU A 281 -12.62 0.94 -16.51
CA GLU A 281 -13.46 1.54 -15.47
C GLU A 281 -13.18 0.92 -14.11
N ASP A 282 -12.96 -0.39 -14.05
CA ASP A 282 -12.60 -1.10 -12.82
C ASP A 282 -11.22 -0.69 -12.32
N LYS A 283 -10.23 -0.51 -13.22
CA LYS A 283 -8.93 0.09 -12.86
C LYS A 283 -9.08 1.50 -12.29
N THR A 284 -10.02 2.28 -12.83
CA THR A 284 -10.30 3.63 -12.32
C THR A 284 -10.96 3.57 -10.95
N THR A 285 -11.93 2.68 -10.75
CA THR A 285 -12.58 2.45 -9.46
C THR A 285 -11.56 2.01 -8.41
N PHE A 286 -10.63 1.12 -8.74
CA PHE A 286 -9.56 0.72 -7.82
C PHE A 286 -8.66 1.90 -7.42
N LYS A 287 -8.29 2.78 -8.35
CA LYS A 287 -7.55 4.01 -8.00
C LYS A 287 -8.32 4.90 -7.02
N ILE A 288 -9.63 5.05 -7.22
CA ILE A 288 -10.51 5.79 -6.29
C ILE A 288 -10.59 5.06 -4.94
N TRP A 289 -10.60 3.72 -4.93
CA TRP A 289 -10.51 2.91 -3.71
C TRP A 289 -9.18 3.13 -2.96
N CYS A 290 -8.04 3.26 -3.66
CA CYS A 290 -6.77 3.65 -3.04
C CYS A 290 -6.86 5.05 -2.40
N LEU A 291 -7.47 6.03 -3.08
CA LEU A 291 -7.74 7.35 -2.49
C LEU A 291 -8.65 7.26 -1.26
N TRP A 292 -9.62 6.35 -1.28
CA TRP A 292 -10.49 6.09 -0.15
C TRP A 292 -9.71 5.54 1.05
N ILE A 293 -8.79 4.59 0.86
CA ILE A 293 -7.88 4.13 1.93
C ILE A 293 -7.01 5.28 2.46
N ILE A 294 -6.46 6.14 1.59
CA ILE A 294 -5.72 7.34 2.02
C ILE A 294 -6.58 8.21 2.93
N SER A 295 -7.85 8.42 2.58
CA SER A 295 -8.75 9.22 3.41
C SER A 295 -8.96 8.60 4.79
N LEU A 296 -8.99 7.26 4.90
CA LEU A 296 -9.06 6.54 6.17
C LEU A 296 -7.76 6.68 6.99
N TYR A 297 -6.60 6.70 6.34
CA TYR A 297 -5.33 6.95 7.01
C TYR A 297 -5.30 8.32 7.68
N LEU A 298 -5.98 9.30 7.08
CA LEU A 298 -5.99 10.69 7.52
C LEU A 298 -7.11 11.04 8.50
N VAL A 299 -8.04 10.13 8.86
CA VAL A 299 -9.14 10.46 9.78
C VAL A 299 -8.63 11.00 11.13
N PRO A 300 -7.65 10.37 11.83
CA PRO A 300 -7.14 10.91 13.09
C PRO A 300 -6.43 12.26 12.94
N VAL A 301 -5.78 12.47 11.79
CA VAL A 301 -5.09 13.71 11.43
C VAL A 301 -6.12 14.84 11.26
N LEU A 302 -7.16 14.59 10.47
CA LEU A 302 -8.23 15.56 10.20
C LEU A 302 -9.01 15.90 11.48
N ASP A 303 -9.33 14.91 12.31
CA ASP A 303 -9.99 15.16 13.60
C ASP A 303 -9.16 16.09 14.48
N THR A 304 -7.85 15.84 14.58
CA THR A 304 -6.91 16.70 15.32
C THR A 304 -6.92 18.14 14.81
N LEU A 305 -6.92 18.33 13.49
CA LEU A 305 -6.94 19.67 12.87
C LEU A 305 -8.28 20.39 13.08
N ILE A 306 -9.40 19.67 12.97
CA ILE A 306 -10.75 20.21 13.16
C ILE A 306 -10.97 20.62 14.63
N VAL A 307 -10.55 19.77 15.57
CA VAL A 307 -10.68 20.08 17.00
C VAL A 307 -9.83 21.29 17.37
N ARG A 308 -8.57 21.37 16.91
CA ARG A 308 -7.68 22.52 17.15
C ARG A 308 -8.26 23.84 16.62
N THR A 309 -8.87 23.84 15.44
CA THR A 309 -9.47 25.05 14.86
C THR A 309 -10.73 25.49 15.61
N THR A 310 -11.50 24.54 16.13
CA THR A 310 -12.73 24.83 16.89
C THR A 310 -12.41 25.38 18.29
N THR A 311 -11.35 24.90 18.95
CA THR A 311 -10.94 25.38 20.28
C THR A 311 -10.22 26.73 20.27
N MET A 312 -9.68 27.16 19.12
CA MET A 312 -9.03 28.47 18.97
C MET A 312 -10.00 29.62 18.65
N GLN A 313 -11.29 29.37 18.45
CA GLN A 313 -12.27 30.47 18.30
C GLN A 313 -12.52 31.13 19.67
N PRO A 314 -12.38 32.46 19.80
CA PRO A 314 -12.75 33.16 21.03
C PRO A 314 -14.24 32.97 21.31
N PRO A 315 -14.67 32.95 22.59
CA PRO A 315 -16.09 32.78 22.92
C PRO A 315 -16.90 33.86 22.21
N ARG A 316 -17.92 33.44 21.45
CA ARG A 316 -18.87 34.35 20.82
C ARG A 316 -19.52 35.17 21.93
N ARG A 317 -19.28 36.48 21.93
CA ARG A 317 -19.94 37.45 22.80
C ARG A 317 -21.41 37.56 22.46
#